data_AF-A0A7S2H228-F1
#
_entry.id   AF-A0A7S2H228-F1
#
_cell.length_a   1.000
_cell.length_b   1.000
_cell.length_c   1.000
_cell.angle_alpha   90.00
_cell.angle_beta   90.00
_cell.angle_gamma   90.00
#
_symmetry.space_group_name_H-M   'P 1'
#
loop_
_entity.id
_entity.type
_entity.pdbx_description
1 polymer ?
#
loop_
_entity_poly.entity_id
_entity_poly.type
_entity_poly.pdbx_seq_one_letter_code
_entity_poly.pdbx_strand_id
1 'polypeptide(L)'
;EMFTAVRMTLHHSNGHFVKAAKEPERRVKLRRQPFAQGGFRNVYVMIADNVKMVAKESRYEVPYSERLKFHIDSSRCMARASKLAQRYNLFKPPHLPTVEYLKGDVWRLNDPSSPGGYRYLAVEPWLDGPYAKYNSNSGYVSPTDSAACRIAQAFSHFTFHATKGKEMVVDLQGSGYRYTDPQLHSCSMDYGRGDRALQGFNDFFHSHVCNAYCDALGLKEDKARR
;
A
#
# COMPACT_ATOMS: atom_id res chain seq x y z
N GLU A 1 -9.72 20.60 -11.23
CA GLU A 1 -9.21 21.94 -10.90
C GLU A 1 -7.70 21.95 -11.01
N MET A 2 -7.13 23.15 -11.16
CA MET A 2 -5.69 23.36 -11.20
C MET A 2 -5.21 23.78 -9.82
N PHE A 3 -4.11 23.19 -9.37
CA PHE A 3 -3.48 23.51 -8.08
C PHE A 3 -1.97 23.64 -8.26
N THR A 4 -1.31 24.29 -7.31
CA THR A 4 0.13 24.10 -7.09
C THR A 4 0.36 23.04 -6.03
N ALA A 5 1.38 22.21 -6.21
CA ALA A 5 1.67 21.11 -5.31
C ALA A 5 3.17 20.94 -5.12
N VAL A 6 3.57 20.46 -3.94
CA VAL A 6 4.95 20.09 -3.65
C VAL A 6 4.99 18.69 -3.04
N ARG A 7 5.98 17.90 -3.46
CA ARG A 7 6.26 16.62 -2.83
C ARG A 7 6.81 16.82 -1.42
N MET A 8 6.28 16.06 -0.47
CA MET A 8 6.67 16.04 0.93
C MET A 8 7.61 14.86 1.19
N THR A 9 8.57 15.06 2.08
CA THR A 9 9.51 14.02 2.53
C THR A 9 9.19 13.61 3.96
N LEU A 10 9.04 12.31 4.19
CA LEU A 10 8.88 11.76 5.55
C LEU A 10 10.24 11.67 6.25
N HIS A 11 10.40 12.40 7.35
CA HIS A 11 11.53 12.21 8.26
C HIS A 11 11.21 11.08 9.23
N HIS A 12 11.78 9.89 9.00
CA HIS A 12 11.48 8.71 9.81
C HIS A 12 11.87 8.84 11.29
N SER A 13 12.84 9.71 11.64
CA SER A 13 13.31 9.90 13.02
C SER A 13 12.30 10.60 13.93
N ASN A 14 11.48 11.50 13.38
CA ASN A 14 10.45 12.22 14.15
C ASN A 14 9.03 11.92 13.65
N GLY A 15 8.88 11.17 12.55
CA GLY A 15 7.59 10.83 11.97
C GLY A 15 6.90 12.00 11.27
N HIS A 16 7.60 13.08 10.94
CA HIS A 16 6.96 14.27 10.36
C HIS A 16 7.25 14.37 8.87
N PHE A 17 6.24 14.76 8.10
CA PHE A 17 6.43 15.19 6.72
C PHE A 17 6.93 16.62 6.69
N VAL A 18 8.02 16.87 5.96
CA VAL A 18 8.51 18.22 5.69
C VAL A 18 8.48 18.50 4.19
N LYS A 19 8.33 19.77 3.83
CA LYS A 19 8.62 20.21 2.47
C LYS A 19 10.12 20.06 2.27
N ALA A 20 10.56 19.22 1.34
CA ALA A 20 11.98 19.12 1.06
C ALA A 20 12.49 20.44 0.46
N ALA A 21 13.64 20.92 0.97
CA ALA A 21 14.16 22.25 0.67
C ALA A 21 14.46 22.48 -0.82
N LYS A 22 14.61 21.41 -1.62
CA LYS A 22 14.91 21.44 -3.06
C LYS A 22 13.80 20.91 -3.95
N GLU A 23 12.61 20.59 -3.41
CA GLU A 23 11.51 20.09 -4.23
C GLU A 23 10.82 21.24 -4.98
N PRO A 24 10.77 21.20 -6.32
CA PRO A 24 10.09 22.23 -7.10
C PRO A 24 8.59 22.16 -6.85
N GLU A 25 7.95 23.33 -6.81
CA GLU A 25 6.50 23.40 -6.88
C GLU A 25 6.05 23.08 -8.31
N ARG A 26 4.99 22.29 -8.44
CA ARG A 26 4.47 21.79 -9.71
C ARG A 26 3.02 22.22 -9.89
N ARG A 27 2.64 22.52 -11.13
CA ARG A 27 1.22 22.68 -11.49
C ARG A 27 0.61 21.30 -11.70
N VAL A 28 -0.46 21.01 -10.97
CA VAL A 28 -1.18 19.75 -11.07
C VAL A 28 -2.65 19.98 -11.41
N LYS A 29 -3.24 19.06 -12.18
CA LYS A 29 -4.67 19.03 -12.44
C LYS A 29 -5.28 17.86 -11.67
N LEU A 30 -6.12 18.15 -10.69
CA LEU A 30 -6.82 17.13 -9.92
C LEU A 30 -8.29 17.07 -10.36
N ARG A 31 -8.82 15.89 -10.63
CA ARG A 31 -10.26 15.72 -10.93
C ARG A 31 -11.07 15.99 -9.66
N ARG A 32 -12.15 16.78 -9.76
CA ARG A 32 -13.02 17.14 -8.62
C ARG A 32 -13.65 15.92 -7.96
N GLN A 33 -14.20 15.02 -8.77
CA GLN A 33 -14.85 13.81 -8.29
C GLN A 33 -13.88 12.64 -8.25
N PRO A 34 -13.90 11.82 -7.18
CA PRO A 34 -13.15 10.58 -7.16
C PRO A 34 -13.70 9.63 -8.22
N PHE A 35 -12.84 8.82 -8.83
CA PHE A 35 -13.24 7.77 -9.77
C PHE A 35 -13.36 6.40 -9.10
N ALA A 36 -12.79 6.25 -7.91
CA ALA A 36 -12.91 5.06 -7.08
C ALA A 36 -12.84 5.45 -5.60
N GLN A 37 -13.24 4.53 -4.74
CA GLN A 37 -13.32 4.74 -3.31
C GLN A 37 -12.96 3.46 -2.57
N GLY A 38 -12.01 3.55 -1.63
CA GLY A 38 -11.64 2.45 -0.74
C GLY A 38 -12.31 2.57 0.64
N GLY A 39 -11.94 1.66 1.55
CA GLY A 39 -12.44 1.68 2.93
C GLY A 39 -12.06 2.94 3.71
N PHE A 40 -10.90 3.54 3.42
CA PHE A 40 -10.43 4.72 4.14
C PHE A 40 -10.21 5.96 3.25
N ARG A 41 -10.20 5.82 1.92
CA ARG A 41 -9.73 6.88 1.03
C ARG A 41 -10.58 7.07 -0.22
N ASN A 42 -10.70 8.33 -0.65
CA ASN A 42 -11.18 8.70 -1.97
C ASN A 42 -10.01 8.64 -2.95
N VAL A 43 -10.27 8.20 -4.18
CA VAL A 43 -9.24 8.02 -5.21
C VAL A 43 -9.56 8.91 -6.40
N TYR A 44 -8.67 9.84 -6.70
CA TYR A 44 -8.80 10.86 -7.72
C TYR A 44 -7.82 10.63 -8.86
N VAL A 45 -8.19 11.06 -10.06
CA VAL A 45 -7.24 11.22 -11.16
C VAL A 45 -6.49 12.53 -10.96
N MET A 46 -5.16 12.47 -11.00
CA MET A 46 -4.29 13.64 -11.00
C MET A 46 -3.43 13.63 -12.27
N ILE A 47 -3.23 14.78 -12.90
CA ILE A 47 -2.23 14.98 -13.95
C ILE A 47 -1.14 15.90 -13.40
N ALA A 48 0.10 15.44 -13.37
CA ALA A 48 1.28 16.23 -13.02
C ALA A 48 2.32 16.06 -14.12
N ASP A 49 2.87 17.17 -14.64
CA ASP A 49 3.84 17.17 -15.73
C ASP A 49 3.40 16.35 -16.95
N ASN A 50 2.12 16.46 -17.33
CA ASN A 50 1.45 15.69 -18.39
C ASN A 50 1.39 14.17 -18.17
N VAL A 51 1.76 13.68 -16.99
CA VAL A 51 1.67 12.26 -16.61
C VAL A 51 0.40 12.04 -15.80
N LYS A 52 -0.37 11.01 -16.19
CA LYS A 52 -1.55 10.55 -15.44
C LYS A 52 -1.11 9.78 -14.19
N MET A 53 -1.67 10.17 -13.06
CA MET A 53 -1.37 9.64 -11.73
C MET A 53 -2.67 9.38 -10.95
N VAL A 54 -2.53 8.68 -9.84
CA VAL A 54 -3.57 8.48 -8.84
C VAL A 54 -3.23 9.31 -7.61
N ALA A 55 -4.20 10.04 -7.09
CA ALA A 55 -4.07 10.78 -5.83
C ALA A 55 -5.15 10.32 -4.84
N LYS A 56 -4.75 10.04 -3.61
CA LYS A 56 -5.60 9.45 -2.57
C LYS A 56 -5.65 10.34 -1.34
N GLU A 57 -6.86 10.55 -0.81
CA GLU A 57 -7.10 11.37 0.38
C GLU A 57 -8.00 10.63 1.36
N SER A 58 -7.87 10.88 2.66
CA SER A 58 -8.78 10.35 3.67
C SER A 58 -10.23 10.70 3.34
N ARG A 59 -11.14 9.73 3.56
CA ARG A 59 -12.59 9.96 3.52
C ARG A 59 -13.14 10.57 4.79
N TYR A 60 -12.44 10.37 5.90
CA TYR A 60 -12.92 10.79 7.20
C TYR A 60 -12.62 12.26 7.41
N GLU A 61 -13.56 12.95 8.05
CA GLU A 61 -13.30 14.23 8.69
C GLU A 61 -12.34 13.99 9.85
N VAL A 62 -11.06 14.19 9.56
CA VAL A 62 -10.00 14.19 10.57
C VAL A 62 -9.60 15.64 10.86
N PRO A 63 -9.27 15.98 12.12
CA PRO A 63 -8.68 17.27 12.44
C PRO A 63 -7.53 17.58 11.48
N TYR A 64 -7.40 18.85 11.07
CA TYR A 64 -6.38 19.23 10.10
C TYR A 64 -4.96 18.83 10.53
N SER A 65 -4.67 18.91 11.84
CA SER A 65 -3.41 18.49 12.46
C SER A 65 -3.09 17.00 12.28
N GLU A 66 -4.10 16.15 12.05
CA GLU A 66 -3.95 14.69 11.94
C GLU A 66 -3.92 14.19 10.49
N ARG A 67 -4.22 15.05 9.51
CA ARG A 67 -4.27 14.66 8.08
C ARG A 67 -2.96 14.07 7.57
N LEU A 68 -1.83 14.60 8.02
CA LEU A 68 -0.51 14.06 7.68
C LEU A 68 -0.23 12.74 8.40
N LYS A 69 -0.73 12.57 9.63
CA LYS A 69 -0.51 11.35 10.42
C LYS A 69 -1.09 10.12 9.72
N PHE A 70 -2.27 10.28 9.12
CA PHE A 70 -2.90 9.24 8.30
C PHE A 70 -1.99 8.73 7.17
N HIS A 71 -1.18 9.61 6.58
CA HIS A 71 -0.27 9.24 5.50
C HIS A 71 1.04 8.64 6.00
N ILE A 72 1.44 8.86 7.27
CA ILE A 72 2.66 8.27 7.85
C ILE A 72 2.55 6.74 7.82
N ASP A 73 1.45 6.21 8.35
CA ASP A 73 1.24 4.76 8.46
C ASP A 73 1.17 4.12 7.07
N SER A 74 0.48 4.76 6.13
CA SER A 74 0.45 4.32 4.72
C SER A 74 1.86 4.31 4.10
N SER A 75 2.66 5.36 4.32
CA SER A 75 4.03 5.42 3.82
C SER A 75 4.95 4.38 4.46
N ARG A 76 4.79 4.10 5.77
CA ARG A 76 5.50 3.01 6.46
C ARG A 76 5.14 1.66 5.86
N CYS A 77 3.86 1.41 5.61
CA CYS A 77 3.41 0.18 4.97
C CYS A 77 4.01 0.01 3.58
N MET A 78 3.89 1.02 2.72
CA MET A 78 4.46 1.03 1.37
C MET A 78 5.97 0.74 1.39
N ALA A 79 6.72 1.44 2.25
CA ALA A 79 8.17 1.25 2.36
C ALA A 79 8.54 -0.17 2.80
N ARG A 80 7.86 -0.70 3.83
CA ARG A 80 8.14 -2.05 4.34
C ARG A 80 7.76 -3.13 3.33
N ALA A 81 6.58 -3.03 2.73
CA ALA A 81 6.11 -3.95 1.70
C ALA A 81 7.04 -3.96 0.48
N SER A 82 7.51 -2.79 0.03
CA SER A 82 8.50 -2.69 -1.05
C SER A 82 9.82 -3.38 -0.70
N LYS A 83 10.31 -3.27 0.54
CA LYS A 83 11.53 -3.97 0.99
C LYS A 83 11.34 -5.48 1.03
N LEU A 84 10.16 -5.95 1.44
CA LEU A 84 9.82 -7.38 1.45
C LEU A 84 9.62 -7.93 0.04
N ALA A 85 9.08 -7.14 -0.89
CA ALA A 85 9.01 -7.46 -2.32
C ALA A 85 10.41 -7.61 -2.95
N GLN A 86 11.34 -6.70 -2.65
CA GLN A 86 12.73 -6.83 -3.08
C GLN A 86 13.39 -8.09 -2.52
N ARG A 87 13.13 -8.41 -1.24
CA ARG A 87 13.62 -9.65 -0.62
C ARG A 87 13.01 -10.88 -1.31
N TYR A 88 11.72 -10.89 -1.59
CA TYR A 88 11.07 -11.96 -2.35
C TYR A 88 11.74 -12.15 -3.72
N ASN A 89 11.92 -11.07 -4.47
CA ASN A 89 12.53 -11.13 -5.80
C ASN A 89 13.97 -11.67 -5.78
N LEU A 90 14.70 -11.46 -4.68
CA LEU A 90 16.06 -11.98 -4.50
C LEU A 90 16.09 -13.49 -4.20
N PHE A 91 15.11 -14.01 -3.46
CA PHE A 91 15.11 -15.40 -2.98
C PHE A 91 14.17 -16.34 -3.75
N LYS A 92 13.25 -15.80 -4.56
CA LYS A 92 12.35 -16.63 -5.37
C LYS A 92 13.15 -17.47 -6.38
N PRO A 93 12.68 -18.68 -6.73
CA PRO A 93 13.17 -19.40 -7.89
C PRO A 93 13.10 -18.55 -9.18
N PRO A 94 14.02 -18.71 -10.15
CA PRO A 94 14.07 -17.88 -11.36
C PRO A 94 12.78 -17.90 -12.19
N HIS A 95 12.07 -19.03 -12.21
CA HIS A 95 10.84 -19.22 -12.99
C HIS A 95 9.59 -18.56 -12.35
N LEU A 96 9.65 -18.14 -11.08
CA LEU A 96 8.57 -17.39 -10.46
C LEU A 96 8.59 -15.94 -10.94
N PRO A 97 7.43 -15.28 -11.10
CA PRO A 97 7.38 -13.87 -11.48
C PRO A 97 7.97 -12.98 -10.38
N THR A 98 8.54 -11.84 -10.77
CA THR A 98 8.86 -10.77 -9.82
C THR A 98 7.59 -10.04 -9.40
N VAL A 99 7.59 -9.52 -8.19
CA VAL A 99 6.54 -8.64 -7.69
C VAL A 99 7.10 -7.26 -7.37
N GLU A 100 6.31 -6.22 -7.54
CA GLU A 100 6.72 -4.86 -7.18
C GLU A 100 5.60 -4.09 -6.51
N TYR A 101 5.96 -3.17 -5.62
CA TYR A 101 5.05 -2.15 -5.13
C TYR A 101 5.31 -0.85 -5.87
N LEU A 102 4.24 -0.16 -6.27
CA LEU A 102 4.34 1.18 -6.81
C LEU A 102 5.06 2.10 -5.82
N LYS A 103 5.80 3.09 -6.35
CA LYS A 103 6.39 4.13 -5.51
C LYS A 103 5.36 5.23 -5.33
N GLY A 104 4.90 5.41 -4.09
CA GLY A 104 3.97 6.47 -3.71
C GLY A 104 4.66 7.51 -2.83
N ASP A 105 4.31 8.78 -3.04
CA ASP A 105 4.80 9.94 -2.29
C ASP A 105 3.63 10.72 -1.70
N VAL A 106 3.85 11.48 -0.62
CA VAL A 106 2.83 12.42 -0.13
C VAL A 106 3.05 13.79 -0.77
N TRP A 107 2.00 14.39 -1.30
CA TRP A 107 2.02 15.70 -1.94
C TRP A 107 1.14 16.66 -1.15
N ARG A 108 1.64 17.86 -0.90
CA ARG A 108 0.87 18.97 -0.32
C ARG A 108 0.38 19.87 -1.45
N LEU A 109 -0.93 19.97 -1.61
CA LEU A 109 -1.58 20.84 -2.58
C LEU A 109 -2.01 22.13 -1.90
N ASN A 110 -1.75 23.26 -2.55
CA ASN A 110 -2.26 24.57 -2.14
C ASN A 110 -3.73 24.69 -2.54
N ASP A 111 -4.62 24.71 -1.55
CA ASP A 111 -6.07 24.77 -1.73
C ASP A 111 -6.66 25.70 -0.64
N PRO A 112 -6.84 27.00 -0.94
CA PRO A 112 -7.36 27.97 0.02
C PRO A 112 -8.75 27.64 0.56
N SER A 113 -9.52 26.78 -0.12
CA SER A 113 -10.85 26.35 0.33
C SER A 113 -10.80 25.25 1.40
N SER A 114 -9.65 24.59 1.57
CA SER A 114 -9.44 23.55 2.56
C SER A 114 -9.00 24.15 3.90
N PRO A 115 -9.43 23.61 5.06
CA PRO A 115 -8.89 24.02 6.36
C PRO A 115 -7.36 24.06 6.35
N GLY A 116 -6.78 25.14 6.86
CA GLY A 116 -5.33 25.36 6.85
C GLY A 116 -4.73 25.71 5.48
N GLY A 117 -5.54 25.88 4.43
CA GLY A 117 -5.11 26.27 3.08
C GLY A 117 -4.44 25.16 2.27
N TYR A 118 -4.45 23.92 2.77
CA TYR A 118 -3.77 22.80 2.12
C TYR A 118 -4.58 21.50 2.14
N ARG A 119 -4.30 20.66 1.15
CA ARG A 119 -4.67 19.24 1.10
C ARG A 119 -3.43 18.37 1.06
N TYR A 120 -3.50 17.17 1.64
CA TYR A 120 -2.40 16.21 1.66
C TYR A 120 -2.85 14.93 0.99
N LEU A 121 -2.19 14.58 -0.11
CA LEU A 121 -2.58 13.45 -0.95
C LEU A 121 -1.44 12.43 -1.02
N ALA A 122 -1.76 11.15 -0.86
CA ALA A 122 -0.85 10.08 -1.27
C ALA A 122 -0.96 9.92 -2.78
N VAL A 123 0.14 10.14 -3.49
CA VAL A 123 0.22 10.16 -4.95
C VAL A 123 1.08 9.01 -5.43
N GLU A 124 0.58 8.25 -6.41
CA GLU A 124 1.28 7.13 -7.02
C GLU A 124 1.05 7.12 -8.55
N PRO A 125 1.90 6.43 -9.33
CA PRO A 125 1.69 6.24 -10.75
C PRO A 125 0.32 5.64 -11.06
N TRP A 126 -0.23 5.99 -12.22
CA TRP A 126 -1.39 5.29 -12.75
C TRP A 126 -1.02 3.81 -13.02
N LEU A 127 -1.93 2.91 -12.66
CA LEU A 127 -1.76 1.49 -12.89
C LEU A 127 -2.59 1.08 -14.10
N ASP A 128 -1.91 0.61 -15.16
CA ASP A 128 -2.57 0.09 -16.35
C ASP A 128 -3.01 -1.37 -16.19
N GLY A 129 -4.09 -1.73 -16.86
CA GLY A 129 -4.67 -3.07 -16.83
C GLY A 129 -5.75 -3.28 -15.77
N PRO A 130 -6.29 -4.50 -15.68
CA PRO A 130 -7.38 -4.83 -14.78
C PRO A 130 -6.93 -4.76 -13.32
N TYR A 131 -7.58 -3.90 -12.54
CA TYR A 131 -7.35 -3.79 -11.11
C TYR A 131 -8.08 -4.90 -10.37
N ALA A 132 -7.38 -5.63 -9.50
CA ALA A 132 -7.93 -6.67 -8.66
C ALA A 132 -7.42 -6.57 -7.23
N LYS A 133 -8.27 -6.94 -6.27
CA LYS A 133 -7.90 -7.16 -4.87
C LYS A 133 -7.78 -8.67 -4.64
N TYR A 134 -6.56 -9.14 -4.38
CA TYR A 134 -6.23 -10.55 -4.30
C TYR A 134 -6.45 -11.12 -2.89
N ASN A 135 -6.17 -10.34 -1.85
CA ASN A 135 -6.57 -10.64 -0.48
C ASN A 135 -6.87 -9.34 0.30
N SER A 136 -7.33 -9.47 1.54
CA SER A 136 -7.55 -8.35 2.45
C SER A 136 -6.72 -8.46 3.73
N ASN A 137 -6.73 -7.40 4.53
CA ASN A 137 -6.22 -7.42 5.91
C ASN A 137 -7.14 -8.18 6.91
N SER A 138 -8.19 -8.84 6.44
CA SER A 138 -9.22 -9.50 7.27
C SER A 138 -9.61 -10.91 6.78
N GLY A 139 -8.71 -11.60 6.09
CA GLY A 139 -8.91 -13.00 5.68
C GLY A 139 -9.73 -13.20 4.39
N TYR A 140 -10.23 -12.15 3.75
CA TYR A 140 -10.75 -12.31 2.38
C TYR A 140 -9.63 -12.76 1.42
N VAL A 141 -9.94 -13.75 0.58
CA VAL A 141 -9.15 -14.23 -0.56
C VAL A 141 -10.01 -14.12 -1.81
N SER A 142 -9.45 -13.58 -2.90
CA SER A 142 -10.20 -13.44 -4.15
C SER A 142 -10.62 -14.80 -4.70
N PRO A 143 -11.89 -14.98 -5.13
CA PRO A 143 -12.36 -16.23 -5.73
C PRO A 143 -11.75 -16.47 -7.12
N THR A 144 -11.10 -15.46 -7.72
CA THR A 144 -10.37 -15.61 -8.97
C THR A 144 -9.12 -16.47 -8.76
N ASP A 145 -9.14 -17.74 -9.18
CA ASP A 145 -7.96 -18.63 -9.15
C ASP A 145 -6.98 -18.34 -10.32
N SER A 146 -6.51 -17.10 -10.39
CA SER A 146 -5.50 -16.68 -11.35
C SER A 146 -4.09 -16.87 -10.79
N ALA A 147 -3.08 -16.96 -11.68
CA ALA A 147 -1.68 -17.00 -11.28
C ALA A 147 -1.29 -15.80 -10.40
N ALA A 148 -1.80 -14.59 -10.72
CA ALA A 148 -1.58 -13.40 -9.91
C ALA A 148 -2.18 -13.52 -8.50
N CYS A 149 -3.38 -14.09 -8.36
CA CYS A 149 -3.98 -14.34 -7.05
C CYS A 149 -3.15 -15.33 -6.22
N ARG A 150 -2.74 -16.45 -6.83
CA ARG A 150 -1.92 -17.48 -6.16
C ARG A 150 -0.55 -16.96 -5.73
N ILE A 151 0.11 -16.15 -6.57
CA ILE A 151 1.36 -15.46 -6.23
C ILE A 151 1.14 -14.45 -5.10
N ALA A 152 0.03 -13.71 -5.10
CA ALA A 152 -0.28 -12.78 -4.02
C ALA A 152 -0.43 -13.51 -2.66
N GLN A 153 -1.12 -14.66 -2.62
CA GLN A 153 -1.22 -15.46 -1.39
C GLN A 153 0.15 -15.99 -0.95
N ALA A 154 0.94 -16.52 -1.89
CA ALA A 154 2.28 -17.03 -1.60
C ALA A 154 3.22 -15.91 -1.14
N PHE A 155 3.07 -14.69 -1.65
CA PHE A 155 3.85 -13.53 -1.21
C PHE A 155 3.50 -13.14 0.22
N SER A 156 2.22 -13.06 0.61
CA SER A 156 1.82 -12.83 2.00
C SER A 156 2.44 -13.85 2.95
N HIS A 157 2.30 -15.15 2.63
CA HIS A 157 2.91 -16.23 3.41
C HIS A 157 4.44 -16.10 3.47
N PHE A 158 5.10 -15.84 2.34
CA PHE A 158 6.54 -15.59 2.29
C PHE A 158 6.96 -14.47 3.23
N THR A 159 6.21 -13.36 3.27
CA THR A 159 6.58 -12.22 4.14
C THR A 159 6.56 -12.60 5.61
N PHE A 160 5.58 -13.39 6.05
CA PHE A 160 5.52 -13.91 7.42
C PHE A 160 6.72 -14.79 7.74
N HIS A 161 7.06 -15.73 6.86
CA HIS A 161 8.22 -16.59 7.05
C HIS A 161 9.55 -15.81 7.02
N ALA A 162 9.69 -14.89 6.06
CA ALA A 162 10.89 -14.06 5.88
C ALA A 162 11.16 -13.12 7.06
N THR A 163 10.11 -12.74 7.80
CA THR A 163 10.23 -11.93 9.03
C THR A 163 10.28 -12.78 10.30
N LYS A 164 10.30 -14.11 10.19
CA LYS A 164 10.24 -15.06 11.32
C LYS A 164 8.99 -14.86 12.17
N GLY A 165 7.85 -14.65 11.52
CA GLY A 165 6.54 -14.49 12.14
C GLY A 165 6.31 -13.14 12.83
N LYS A 166 7.12 -12.12 12.53
CA LYS A 166 7.01 -10.79 13.16
C LYS A 166 6.07 -9.86 12.40
N GLU A 167 6.01 -10.00 11.07
CA GLU A 167 5.26 -9.11 10.19
C GLU A 167 4.73 -9.87 8.97
N MET A 168 3.57 -9.47 8.47
CA MET A 168 2.96 -10.05 7.27
C MET A 168 2.39 -8.93 6.41
N VAL A 169 2.69 -8.95 5.11
CA VAL A 169 2.05 -8.06 4.13
C VAL A 169 0.76 -8.70 3.65
N VAL A 170 -0.32 -7.93 3.72
CA VAL A 170 -1.68 -8.31 3.33
C VAL A 170 -2.31 -7.16 2.53
N ASP A 171 -3.59 -7.29 2.19
CA ASP A 171 -4.30 -6.31 1.36
C ASP A 171 -3.65 -6.15 -0.03
N LEU A 172 -3.17 -7.26 -0.61
CA LEU A 172 -2.55 -7.25 -1.93
C LEU A 172 -3.58 -6.92 -2.99
N GLN A 173 -3.35 -5.79 -3.66
CA GLN A 173 -4.21 -5.27 -4.69
C GLN A 173 -3.41 -4.51 -5.75
N GLY A 174 -3.86 -4.56 -7.00
CA GLY A 174 -3.15 -3.98 -8.13
C GLY A 174 -3.49 -4.66 -9.45
N SER A 175 -2.52 -4.74 -10.36
CA SER A 175 -2.68 -5.22 -11.73
C SER A 175 -1.53 -6.19 -12.03
N GLY A 176 -1.88 -7.46 -12.25
CA GLY A 176 -0.90 -8.54 -12.33
C GLY A 176 -0.04 -8.61 -11.06
N TYR A 177 1.29 -8.51 -11.22
CA TYR A 177 2.27 -8.59 -10.13
C TYR A 177 2.74 -7.22 -9.61
N ARG A 178 2.07 -6.14 -10.03
CA ARG A 178 2.33 -4.76 -9.60
C ARG A 178 1.28 -4.36 -8.58
N TYR A 179 1.71 -4.11 -7.35
CA TYR A 179 0.85 -3.88 -6.21
C TYR A 179 0.88 -2.43 -5.74
N THR A 180 -0.17 -2.02 -5.05
CA THR A 180 -0.26 -0.71 -4.41
C THR A 180 -1.06 -0.82 -3.11
N ASP A 181 -0.92 0.18 -2.24
CA ASP A 181 -1.69 0.29 -1.01
C ASP A 181 -1.73 -0.99 -0.13
N PRO A 182 -0.57 -1.50 0.31
CA PRO A 182 -0.52 -2.63 1.20
C PRO A 182 -1.00 -2.23 2.59
N GLN A 183 -1.44 -3.24 3.34
CA GLN A 183 -1.49 -3.21 4.79
C GLN A 183 -0.48 -4.22 5.34
N LEU A 184 0.03 -3.96 6.54
CA LEU A 184 0.79 -4.96 7.28
C LEU A 184 0.12 -5.26 8.61
N HIS A 185 0.27 -6.52 9.03
CA HIS A 185 0.09 -6.93 10.41
C HIS A 185 1.47 -7.09 11.05
N SER A 186 1.65 -6.62 12.28
CA SER A 186 2.88 -6.84 13.05
C SER A 186 2.59 -7.21 14.50
N CYS A 187 3.53 -7.93 15.14
CA CYS A 187 3.43 -8.20 16.58
C CYS A 187 3.47 -6.91 17.43
N SER A 188 3.99 -5.81 16.87
CA SER A 188 4.18 -4.52 17.54
C SER A 188 3.06 -3.49 17.28
N MET A 189 2.12 -3.77 16.38
CA MET A 189 1.06 -2.82 15.95
C MET A 189 1.62 -1.50 15.38
N ASP A 190 2.66 -1.58 14.54
CA ASP A 190 3.39 -0.40 14.04
C ASP A 190 2.76 0.23 12.79
N TYR A 191 1.75 -0.43 12.19
CA TYR A 191 1.26 -0.11 10.84
C TYR A 191 -0.14 0.53 10.82
N GLY A 192 -0.46 1.27 11.88
CA GLY A 192 -1.69 2.07 12.00
C GLY A 192 -2.94 1.22 12.22
N ARG A 193 -4.12 1.84 12.09
CA ARG A 193 -5.44 1.23 12.42
C ARG A 193 -5.79 -0.05 11.65
N GLY A 194 -5.12 -0.33 10.54
CA GLY A 194 -5.35 -1.53 9.74
C GLY A 194 -4.51 -2.73 10.17
N ASP A 195 -3.52 -2.52 11.05
CA ASP A 195 -2.73 -3.56 11.68
C ASP A 195 -3.55 -4.25 12.77
N ARG A 196 -3.82 -5.55 12.57
CA ARG A 196 -4.63 -6.38 13.47
C ARG A 196 -3.79 -7.36 14.26
N ALA A 197 -2.47 -7.17 14.30
CA ALA A 197 -1.51 -7.99 15.03
C ALA A 197 -1.77 -9.50 14.87
N LEU A 198 -1.84 -10.22 15.99
CA LEU A 198 -2.05 -11.66 16.02
C LEU A 198 -3.34 -12.10 15.32
N GLN A 199 -4.43 -11.35 15.49
CA GLN A 199 -5.70 -11.67 14.84
C GLN A 199 -5.56 -11.58 13.32
N GLY A 200 -4.84 -10.58 12.82
CA GLY A 200 -4.57 -10.40 11.41
C GLY A 200 -3.81 -11.57 10.78
N PHE A 201 -2.83 -12.13 11.50
CA PHE A 201 -2.13 -13.34 11.06
C PHE A 201 -3.07 -14.56 11.03
N ASN A 202 -3.88 -14.72 12.08
CA ASN A 202 -4.80 -15.85 12.19
C ASN A 202 -5.87 -15.80 11.09
N ASP A 203 -6.46 -14.63 10.82
CA ASP A 203 -7.45 -14.45 9.75
C ASP A 203 -6.87 -14.83 8.36
N PHE A 204 -5.61 -14.43 8.11
CA PHE A 204 -4.93 -14.83 6.87
C PHE A 204 -4.74 -16.36 6.82
N PHE A 205 -4.17 -16.98 7.85
CA PHE A 205 -3.89 -18.42 7.83
C PHE A 205 -5.13 -19.31 7.90
N HIS A 206 -6.24 -18.81 8.46
CA HIS A 206 -7.51 -19.51 8.46
C HIS A 206 -8.08 -19.67 7.03
N SER A 207 -7.89 -18.64 6.19
CA SER A 207 -8.36 -18.63 4.79
C SER A 207 -7.29 -19.10 3.79
N HIS A 208 -6.02 -19.14 4.19
CA HIS A 208 -4.91 -19.50 3.31
C HIS A 208 -4.84 -21.01 3.07
N VAL A 209 -4.73 -21.36 1.79
CA VAL A 209 -4.34 -22.69 1.32
C VAL A 209 -3.04 -22.52 0.56
N CYS A 210 -1.99 -23.25 0.99
CA CYS A 210 -0.73 -23.29 0.28
C CYS A 210 -0.98 -23.73 -1.18
N ASN A 211 -0.18 -23.18 -2.08
CA ASN A 211 -0.24 -23.50 -3.50
C ASN A 211 1.16 -23.77 -4.05
N ALA A 212 1.26 -24.17 -5.31
CA ALA A 212 2.53 -24.53 -5.94
C ALA A 212 3.62 -23.45 -5.83
N TYR A 213 3.27 -22.17 -5.71
CA TYR A 213 4.26 -21.11 -5.47
C TYR A 213 4.75 -21.07 -4.03
N CYS A 214 3.92 -21.42 -3.05
CA CYS A 214 4.36 -21.60 -1.65
C CYS A 214 5.37 -22.74 -1.56
N ASP A 215 5.09 -23.86 -2.25
CA ASP A 215 5.97 -25.02 -2.30
C ASP A 215 7.29 -24.68 -2.99
N ALA A 216 7.24 -23.99 -4.13
CA ALA A 216 8.43 -23.53 -4.85
C ALA A 216 9.31 -22.56 -4.02
N LEU A 217 8.70 -21.83 -3.08
CA LEU A 217 9.39 -20.95 -2.13
C LEU A 217 9.88 -21.69 -0.87
N GLY A 218 9.59 -22.99 -0.74
CA GLY A 218 9.95 -23.80 0.42
C GLY A 218 9.24 -23.39 1.70
N LEU A 219 8.03 -22.82 1.60
CA LEU A 219 7.25 -22.37 2.75
C LEU A 219 6.57 -23.58 3.41
N LYS A 220 6.63 -23.65 4.75
CA LYS A 220 5.99 -24.72 5.51
C LYS A 220 4.52 -24.36 5.75
N GLU A 221 3.63 -25.35 5.70
CA GLU A 221 2.26 -25.15 6.18
C GLU A 221 2.27 -24.88 7.69
N ASP A 222 1.90 -23.67 8.10
CA ASP A 222 1.70 -23.31 9.51
C ASP A 222 0.35 -23.88 10.02
N LYS A 223 0.30 -25.21 10.17
CA LYS A 223 -0.89 -25.93 10.68
C LYS A 223 -1.25 -25.59 12.13
N ALA A 224 -0.32 -25.01 12.89
CA ALA A 224 -0.47 -24.71 14.31
C ALA A 224 -1.39 -23.50 14.63
N ARG A 225 -1.97 -22.86 13.61
CA ARG A 225 -2.83 -21.67 13.76
C ARG A 225 -4.21 -21.80 13.09
N ARG A 226 -4.60 -23.02 12.71
CA ARG A 226 -5.95 -23.34 12.20
C ARG A 226 -6.93 -23.60 13.33
#